data_AF-A0A7R8WTS1-F1
#
_entry.id   AF-A0A7R8WTS1-F1
#
_cell.length_a   1.000
_cell.length_b   1.000
_cell.length_c   1.000
_cell.angle_alpha   90.00
_cell.angle_beta   90.00
_cell.angle_gamma   90.00
#
_symmetry.space_group_name_H-M   'P 1'
#
loop_
_entity.id
_entity.type
_entity.pdbx_description
1 polymer ?
#
loop_
_entity_poly.entity_id
_entity_poly.type
_entity_poly.pdbx_seq_one_letter_code
_entity_poly.pdbx_strand_id
1 'polypeptide(L)' 'MFRADLRHINTTSDSEVLLNVLAHELQLQGKLKPQAEDMFAAVQRVHERCKGGYAAVALITGYGMLAFRDPHGIRPLIY' A
#
# COMPACT_ATOMS: atom_id res chain seq x y z
N MET A 1 4.04 3.78 -18.21
CA MET A 1 3.65 3.02 -17.00
C MET A 1 2.37 3.59 -16.35
N PHE A 2 1.24 3.71 -17.08
CA PHE A 2 0.06 4.45 -16.56
C PHE A 2 -1.32 3.85 -16.90
N ARG A 3 -1.40 2.60 -17.37
CA ARG A 3 -2.68 1.99 -17.81
C ARG A 3 -2.88 0.53 -17.40
N ALA A 4 -2.17 0.04 -16.38
CA ALA A 4 -2.25 -1.38 -16.01
C ALA A 4 -3.28 -1.68 -14.90
N ASP A 5 -3.61 -0.69 -14.06
CA ASP A 5 -4.50 -0.90 -12.93
C ASP A 5 -5.81 -0.17 -13.21
N LEU A 6 -6.94 -0.89 -13.21
CA LEU A 6 -8.30 -0.38 -13.44
C LEU A 6 -8.79 0.60 -12.34
N ARG A 7 -7.88 1.37 -11.74
CA ARG A 7 -8.15 2.32 -10.68
C ARG A 7 -7.87 3.70 -11.21
N HIS A 8 -8.95 4.44 -11.41
CA HIS A 8 -8.87 5.83 -11.85
C HIS A 8 -8.18 6.63 -10.76
N ILE A 9 -7.03 7.23 -11.10
CA ILE A 9 -6.34 8.17 -10.21
C ILE A 9 -7.01 9.52 -10.44
N ASN A 10 -7.69 10.04 -9.42
CA ASN A 10 -8.50 11.25 -9.53
C ASN A 10 -7.69 12.53 -9.24
N THR A 11 -6.50 12.39 -8.67
CA THR A 11 -5.63 13.49 -8.28
C THR A 11 -4.19 13.27 -8.75
N THR A 12 -3.38 14.32 -8.71
CA THR A 12 -1.92 14.20 -8.88
C THR A 12 -1.21 13.90 -7.56
N SER A 13 -1.92 13.39 -6.55
CA SER A 13 -1.36 13.11 -5.22
C SER A 13 -0.63 11.76 -5.22
N ASP A 14 0.63 11.79 -4.81
CA ASP A 14 1.42 10.57 -4.57
C ASP A 14 0.80 9.67 -3.49
N SER A 15 0.03 10.23 -2.56
CA SER A 15 -0.69 9.46 -1.53
C SER A 15 -1.82 8.63 -2.13
N GLU A 16 -2.53 9.14 -3.14
CA GLU A 16 -3.56 8.36 -3.85
C GLU A 16 -2.93 7.23 -4.65
N VAL A 17 -1.76 7.48 -5.26
CA VAL A 17 -0.98 6.44 -5.94
C VAL A 17 -0.60 5.33 -4.96
N LEU A 18 -0.03 5.68 -3.80
CA LEU A 18 0.39 4.72 -2.79
C LEU A 18 -0.78 3.87 -2.27
N LEU A 19 -1.92 4.51 -2.00
CA LEU A 19 -3.16 3.82 -1.60
C LEU A 19 -3.62 2.82 -2.67
N ASN A 20 -3.62 3.25 -3.93
CA ASN A 20 -4.04 2.42 -5.04
C ASN A 20 -3.09 1.25 -5.29
N VAL A 21 -1.78 1.43 -5.15
CA VAL A 21 -0.82 0.32 -5.24
C VAL A 21 -1.06 -0.67 -4.09
N LEU A 22 -1.14 -0.21 -2.83
CA LEU A 22 -1.39 -1.10 -1.69
C LEU A 22 -2.65 -1.93 -1.87
N ALA A 23 -3.77 -1.29 -2.21
CA ALA A 23 -5.01 -2.02 -2.39
C ALA A 23 -4.94 -3.00 -3.58
N HIS A 24 -4.08 -2.74 -4.59
CA HIS A 24 -3.94 -3.61 -5.76
C HIS A 24 -3.17 -4.87 -5.37
N GLU A 25 -2.07 -4.70 -4.67
CA GLU A 25 -1.28 -5.81 -4.15
C GLU A 25 -2.06 -6.68 -3.15
N LEU A 26 -2.96 -6.07 -2.36
CA LEU A 26 -3.89 -6.79 -1.49
C LEU A 26 -4.92 -7.58 -2.30
N GLN A 27 -5.47 -7.01 -3.37
CA GLN A 27 -6.43 -7.68 -4.23
C GLN A 27 -5.80 -8.90 -4.93
N LEU A 28 -4.53 -8.80 -5.32
CA LEU A 28 -3.78 -9.90 -5.93
C LEU A 28 -3.56 -11.09 -4.99
N GLN A 29 -3.67 -10.91 -3.66
CA GLN A 29 -3.62 -12.04 -2.72
C GLN A 29 -4.80 -13.01 -2.94
N GLY A 30 -5.91 -12.54 -3.54
CA GLY A 30 -7.01 -13.40 -3.99
C GLY A 30 -7.77 -14.13 -2.87
N LYS A 31 -7.59 -13.73 -1.61
CA LYS A 31 -8.23 -14.35 -0.45
C LYS A 31 -9.46 -13.56 -0.02
N LEU A 32 -10.53 -14.29 0.30
CA LEU A 32 -11.77 -13.71 0.88
C LEU A 32 -11.57 -13.12 2.28
N LYS A 33 -10.63 -13.67 3.04
CA LYS A 33 -10.27 -13.24 4.40
C LYS A 33 -8.75 -13.14 4.54
N PRO A 34 -8.11 -12.10 4.00
CA PRO A 34 -6.67 -11.87 4.17
C PRO A 34 -6.28 -11.91 5.65
N GLN A 35 -5.18 -12.58 5.92
CA GLN A 35 -4.54 -12.62 7.23
C GLN A 35 -3.44 -11.55 7.29
N ALA A 36 -2.80 -11.40 8.45
CA ALA A 36 -1.72 -10.42 8.63
C ALA A 36 -0.57 -10.63 7.63
N GLU A 37 -0.25 -11.88 7.31
CA GLU A 37 0.81 -12.25 6.37
C GLU A 37 0.51 -11.74 4.96
N ASP A 38 -0.76 -11.75 4.56
CA ASP A 38 -1.21 -11.23 3.26
C ASP A 38 -1.07 -9.71 3.19
N MET A 39 -1.32 -9.02 4.32
CA MET A 39 -1.12 -7.58 4.43
C MET A 39 0.36 -7.21 4.30
N PHE A 40 1.23 -7.95 4.98
CA PHE A 40 2.68 -7.72 4.89
C PHE A 40 3.25 -8.09 3.52
N ALA A 41 2.75 -9.16 2.89
CA ALA A 41 3.12 -9.51 1.52
C ALA A 41 2.72 -8.40 0.53
N ALA A 42 1.53 -7.82 0.68
CA ALA A 42 1.14 -6.68 -0.14
C ALA A 42 2.04 -5.45 0.08
N VAL A 43 2.41 -5.14 1.33
CA VAL A 43 3.37 -4.06 1.63
C VAL A 43 4.74 -4.31 1.02
N GLN A 44 5.23 -5.55 1.02
CA GLN A 44 6.49 -5.90 0.33
C GLN A 44 6.42 -5.56 -1.17
N ARG A 45 5.30 -5.86 -1.83
CA ARG A 45 5.09 -5.49 -3.23
C ARG A 45 4.96 -3.98 -3.45
N VAL A 46 4.36 -3.25 -2.51
CA VAL A 46 4.37 -1.78 -2.52
C VAL A 46 5.82 -1.26 -2.51
N HIS A 47 6.71 -1.84 -1.71
CA HIS A 47 8.13 -1.43 -1.65
C HIS A 47 8.89 -1.71 -2.96
N GLU A 48 8.48 -2.74 -3.70
CA GLU A 48 9.02 -3.04 -5.03
C GLU A 48 8.61 -1.96 -6.05
N ARG A 49 7.33 -1.54 -6.03
CA ARG A 49 6.73 -0.63 -7.02
C ARG A 49 6.92 0.85 -6.73
N CYS A 50 6.80 1.25 -5.47
CA CYS A 50 6.89 2.63 -5.02
C CYS A 50 8.32 2.94 -4.58
N LYS A 51 8.94 3.95 -5.20
CA LYS A 51 10.30 4.40 -4.88
C LYS A 51 10.25 5.85 -4.38
N GLY A 52 10.94 6.12 -3.28
CA GLY A 52 10.95 7.43 -2.62
C GLY A 52 10.79 7.29 -1.10
N GLY A 53 10.66 8.42 -0.41
CA GLY A 53 10.43 8.46 1.03
C GLY A 53 8.95 8.58 1.36
N TYR A 54 8.40 7.60 2.09
CA TYR A 54 7.00 7.57 2.49
C TYR A 54 6.83 6.93 3.86
N ALA A 55 5.88 7.45 4.63
CA ALA A 55 5.35 6.84 5.84
C ALA A 55 3.83 6.92 5.73
N ALA A 56 3.16 5.78 5.82
CA ALA A 56 1.73 5.68 5.56
C ALA A 56 1.03 4.87 6.64
N VAL A 57 -0.18 5.31 6.97
CA VAL A 57 -1.12 4.60 7.84
C VAL A 57 -2.42 4.42 7.06
N ALA A 58 -2.88 3.19 6.94
CA ALA A 58 -4.09 2.81 6.23
C ALA A 58 -5.06 2.11 7.18
N LEU A 59 -6.35 2.43 7.07
CA LEU A 59 -7.43 1.71 7.73
C LEU A 59 -8.05 0.73 6.73
N ILE A 60 -8.12 -0.55 7.12
CA ILE A 60 -8.68 -1.63 6.32
C ILE A 60 -9.96 -2.12 7.00
N THR A 61 -11.10 -1.86 6.36
CA THR A 61 -12.43 -2.18 6.88
C THR A 61 -12.56 -3.66 7.21
N GLY A 62 -12.93 -3.99 8.45
CA GLY A 62 -13.10 -5.36 8.92
C GLY A 62 -11.81 -6.06 9.37
N TYR A 63 -10.65 -5.39 9.29
CA TYR A 63 -9.36 -5.95 9.70
C TYR A 63 -8.67 -5.08 10.75
N GLY A 64 -8.49 -3.79 10.49
CA GLY A 64 -7.81 -2.89 11.42
C GLY A 64 -6.92 -1.86 10.74
N MET A 65 -5.92 -1.35 11.46
CA MET A 65 -4.95 -0.37 10.95
C MET A 65 -3.65 -1.05 10.52
N LEU A 66 -3.09 -0.59 9.41
CA LEU A 66 -1.81 -1.01 8.87
C LEU A 66 -0.92 0.22 8.72
N ALA A 67 0.27 0.19 9.32
CA ALA A 67 1.22 1.29 9.25
C ALA A 67 2.56 0.77 8.73
N PHE A 68 3.18 1.48 7.78
CA PHE A 68 4.45 1.09 7.19
C PHE A 68 5.27 2.30 6.72
N ARG A 69 6.57 2.07 6.54
CA ARG A 69 7.55 3.06 6.08
C ARG A 69 8.28 2.56 4.84
N ASP A 70 8.86 3.49 4.10
CA ASP A 70 9.80 3.18 3.04
C ASP A 70 10.98 2.32 3.55
N PRO A 71 11.55 1.43 2.71
CA PRO A 71 12.64 0.52 3.11
C PRO A 71 13.88 1.21 3.66
N HIS A 72 14.08 2.49 3.35
CA HIS A 72 15.25 3.27 3.74
C HIS A 72 15.01 4.12 5.00
N GLY A 73 13.79 4.12 5.53
CA GLY A 73 13.43 4.91 6.72
C GLY A 73 13.56 6.42 6.53
N ILE A 74 13.33 6.93 5.31
CA ILE A 74 13.50 8.36 4.98
C ILE A 74 12.48 9.22 5.75
N ARG A 75 11.24 8.73 5.91
CA ARG A 75 10.19 9.44 6.65
C ARG A 75 9.99 8.86 8.06
N PRO A 76 9.85 9.70 9.10
CA PRO A 76 9.60 9.22 10.45
C PRO A 76 8.18 8.65 10.59
N LEU A 77 8.06 7.59 11.38
CA LEU A 77 6.82 6.99 11.85
C LEU A 77 7.12 6.39 13.23
N ILE A 78 6.37 6.79 14.25
CA ILE A 78 6.59 6.42 15.65
C ILE A 78 5.29 5.81 16.19
N TYR A 79 5.40 4.81 17.05
CA TYR A 79 4.28 4.09 17.67
C TYR A 79 4.46 3.98 19.19
#